data_AF-A0A9D9PSB7-F1
#
_entry.id   AF-A0A9D9PSB7-F1
#
_cell.length_a   1.000
_cell.length_b   1.000
_cell.length_c   1.000
_cell.angle_alpha   90.00
_cell.angle_beta   90.00
_cell.angle_gamma   90.00
#
_symmetry.space_group_name_H-M   'P 1'
#
loop_
_entity.id
_entity.type
_entity.pdbx_description
1 polymer ?
#
loop_
_entity_poly.entity_id
_entity_poly.type
_entity_poly.pdbx_seq_one_letter_code
_entity_poly.pdbx_strand_id
1 'polypeptide(L)'
;MTKGGKRRLNSLHIGGAVMLVIGIIALVLGLNVRNKYNDMRDLSELTLADIHEGMYIKGSINKVVSGFPIGQKSELDNGYDTVPFDLYTTESQDTEEDANVSYVLAEVGQRGSGEYICLAVDEFKYTDLYWHIFGGDMKNQAFDDRYFEFEGVVSTTDFEKKFISDKVESWNEDYSYLVLGHDVAGSVDADHVSDCCLRLGDMSKKQYYWLFSVPPLVAGVLLTVLGFRSSDAEEETVKARKKSKK
;
A
#
# COMPACT_ATOMS: atom_id res chain seq x y z
N MET A 1 -17.94 -17.25 57.55
CA MET A 1 -18.07 -17.50 56.09
C MET A 1 -19.10 -16.54 55.51
N THR A 2 -18.66 -15.39 55.01
CA THR A 2 -19.51 -14.45 54.27
C THR A 2 -19.87 -15.08 52.93
N LYS A 3 -21.15 -15.39 52.73
CA LYS A 3 -21.68 -15.87 51.44
C LYS A 3 -21.40 -14.78 50.39
N GLY A 4 -20.54 -15.08 49.42
CA GLY A 4 -20.31 -14.23 48.26
C GLY A 4 -21.63 -14.01 47.52
N GLY A 5 -22.08 -12.75 47.46
CA GLY A 5 -23.24 -12.36 46.69
C GLY A 5 -22.97 -12.61 45.21
N LYS A 6 -23.83 -13.41 44.55
CA LYS A 6 -23.85 -13.49 43.08
C LYS A 6 -24.27 -12.12 42.54
N ARG A 7 -23.30 -11.32 42.08
CA ARG A 7 -23.56 -10.10 41.31
C ARG A 7 -24.38 -10.47 40.07
N ARG A 8 -25.58 -9.89 39.93
CA ARG A 8 -26.43 -10.10 38.76
C ARG A 8 -25.86 -9.28 37.60
N LEU A 9 -25.53 -9.93 36.48
CA LEU A 9 -25.22 -9.22 35.24
C LEU A 9 -26.45 -8.41 34.81
N ASN A 10 -26.30 -7.09 34.81
CA ASN A 10 -27.27 -6.17 34.21
C ASN A 10 -26.96 -5.94 32.72
N SER A 11 -27.92 -5.44 31.95
CA SER A 11 -27.79 -5.09 30.52
C SER A 11 -26.58 -4.19 30.21
N LEU A 12 -26.18 -3.33 31.16
CA LEU A 12 -24.95 -2.53 31.06
C LEU A 12 -23.66 -3.37 30.99
N HIS A 13 -23.60 -4.51 31.70
CA HIS A 13 -22.46 -5.42 31.62
C HIS A 13 -22.43 -6.14 30.28
N ILE A 14 -23.61 -6.49 29.74
CA ILE A 14 -23.73 -7.11 28.42
C ILE A 14 -23.31 -6.11 27.33
N GLY A 15 -23.80 -4.87 27.38
CA GLY A 15 -23.39 -3.80 26.48
C GLY A 15 -21.89 -3.49 26.57
N GLY A 16 -21.34 -3.44 27.79
CA GLY A 16 -19.90 -3.26 28.00
C GLY A 16 -19.07 -4.40 27.39
N ALA A 17 -19.50 -5.66 27.58
CA ALA A 17 -18.82 -6.82 26.99
C ALA A 17 -18.85 -6.80 25.46
N VAL A 18 -19.99 -6.45 24.85
CA VAL A 18 -20.12 -6.33 23.39
C VAL A 18 -19.19 -5.25 22.84
N MET A 19 -19.14 -4.07 23.47
CA MET A 19 -18.26 -2.98 23.04
C MET A 19 -16.78 -3.33 23.20
N LEU A 20 -16.41 -4.06 24.27
CA LEU A 20 -15.05 -4.58 24.43
C LEU A 20 -14.68 -5.56 23.32
N VAL A 21 -15.58 -6.48 22.96
CA VAL A 21 -15.35 -7.44 21.86
C VAL A 21 -15.14 -6.72 20.53
N ILE A 22 -15.99 -5.76 20.20
CA ILE A 22 -15.84 -4.95 18.97
C ILE A 22 -14.51 -4.21 18.96
N GLY A 23 -14.14 -3.60 20.10
CA GLY A 23 -12.86 -2.91 20.25
C GLY A 23 -11.65 -3.84 20.08
N ILE A 24 -11.69 -5.04 20.67
CA ILE A 24 -10.61 -6.03 20.51
C ILE A 24 -10.50 -6.49 19.06
N ILE A 25 -11.62 -6.76 18.37
CA ILE A 25 -11.59 -7.16 16.96
C ILE A 25 -10.99 -6.05 16.10
N ALA A 26 -11.45 -4.80 16.27
CA ALA A 26 -10.89 -3.65 15.56
C ALA A 26 -9.40 -3.44 15.85
N LEU A 27 -8.97 -3.68 17.10
CA LEU A 27 -7.57 -3.59 17.49
C LEU A 27 -6.71 -4.67 16.81
N VAL A 28 -7.16 -5.92 16.82
CA VAL A 28 -6.45 -7.04 16.17
C VAL A 28 -6.33 -6.79 14.66
N LEU A 29 -7.42 -6.40 14.00
CA LEU A 29 -7.39 -6.06 12.57
C LEU A 29 -6.47 -4.88 12.29
N GLY A 30 -6.57 -3.80 13.06
CA GLY A 30 -5.72 -2.62 12.91
C GLY A 30 -4.23 -2.90 13.17
N LEU A 31 -3.91 -3.78 14.12
CA LEU A 31 -2.53 -4.23 14.39
C LEU A 31 -2.00 -5.14 13.30
N ASN A 32 -2.82 -6.04 12.73
CA ASN A 32 -2.42 -6.86 11.59
C ASN A 32 -2.09 -5.98 10.37
N VAL A 33 -2.91 -4.97 10.10
CA VAL A 33 -2.66 -3.98 9.05
C VAL A 33 -1.38 -3.20 9.35
N ARG A 34 -1.17 -2.74 10.60
CA ARG A 34 0.08 -2.08 11.02
C ARG A 34 1.32 -2.97 10.85
N ASN A 35 1.23 -4.25 11.21
CA ASN A 35 2.34 -5.18 11.09
C ASN A 35 2.71 -5.39 9.62
N LYS A 36 1.71 -5.51 8.72
CA LYS A 36 1.94 -5.52 7.27
C LYS A 36 2.63 -4.24 6.77
N TYR A 37 2.28 -3.07 7.33
CA TYR A 37 2.96 -1.81 7.01
C TYR A 37 4.37 -1.66 7.60
N ASN A 38 4.72 -2.44 8.63
CA ASN A 38 6.02 -2.37 9.31
C ASN A 38 7.03 -3.40 8.78
N ASP A 39 6.59 -4.43 8.07
CA ASP A 39 7.45 -5.39 7.37
C ASP A 39 7.89 -4.77 6.03
N MET A 40 8.79 -3.79 6.12
CA MET A 40 9.28 -3.02 4.98
C MET A 40 10.25 -3.90 4.17
N ARG A 41 9.85 -4.29 2.95
CA ARG A 41 10.69 -5.06 2.04
C ARG A 41 11.01 -4.23 0.81
N ASP A 42 12.30 -4.04 0.57
CA ASP A 42 12.79 -3.36 -0.62
C ASP A 42 12.53 -4.22 -1.87
N LEU A 43 12.18 -3.60 -2.99
CA LEU A 43 11.93 -4.31 -4.25
C LEU A 43 13.16 -5.10 -4.71
N SER A 44 14.36 -4.62 -4.37
CA SER A 44 15.64 -5.27 -4.68
C SER A 44 15.91 -6.55 -3.86
N GLU A 45 15.12 -6.81 -2.83
CA GLU A 45 15.22 -8.03 -2.01
C GLU A 45 14.16 -9.09 -2.36
N LEU A 46 13.24 -8.75 -3.27
CA LEU A 46 12.12 -9.60 -3.67
C LEU A 46 12.43 -10.33 -4.97
N THR A 47 11.77 -11.46 -5.19
CA THR A 47 11.68 -12.15 -6.49
C THR A 47 10.25 -12.07 -7.01
N LEU A 48 10.00 -12.36 -8.29
CA LEU A 48 8.62 -12.41 -8.82
C LEU A 48 7.73 -13.38 -8.04
N ALA A 49 8.28 -14.48 -7.52
CA ALA A 49 7.54 -15.45 -6.73
C ALA A 49 7.08 -14.92 -5.36
N ASP A 50 7.74 -13.90 -4.83
CA ASP A 50 7.36 -13.27 -3.56
C ASP A 50 6.22 -12.26 -3.74
N ILE A 51 6.06 -11.73 -4.96
CA ILE A 51 5.09 -10.68 -5.30
C ILE A 51 3.70 -11.28 -5.48
N HIS A 52 2.73 -10.74 -4.75
CA HIS A 52 1.34 -11.17 -4.80
C HIS A 52 0.40 -9.99 -4.56
N GLU A 53 -0.81 -10.08 -5.11
CA GLU A 53 -1.86 -9.06 -4.93
C GLU A 53 -2.11 -8.74 -3.44
N GLY A 54 -2.25 -7.45 -3.14
CA GLY A 54 -2.47 -6.94 -1.79
C GLY A 54 -1.21 -6.90 -0.92
N MET A 55 -0.04 -7.28 -1.47
CA MET A 55 1.23 -7.08 -0.79
C MET A 55 1.56 -5.59 -0.72
N TYR A 56 1.95 -5.13 0.46
CA TYR A 56 2.47 -3.78 0.65
C TYR A 56 3.99 -3.81 0.46
N ILE A 57 4.50 -2.95 -0.41
CA ILE A 57 5.92 -2.83 -0.70
C ILE A 57 6.37 -1.44 -0.27
N LYS A 58 7.50 -1.39 0.43
CA LYS A 58 8.22 -0.15 0.74
C LYS A 58 9.68 -0.36 0.40
N GLY A 59 10.21 0.42 -0.52
CA GLY A 59 11.61 0.27 -0.92
C GLY A 59 12.14 1.47 -1.65
N SER A 60 13.29 1.27 -2.27
CA SER A 60 13.86 2.21 -3.22
C SER A 60 13.74 1.70 -4.65
N ILE A 61 13.35 2.56 -5.59
CA ILE A 61 13.52 2.30 -7.02
C ILE A 61 14.78 3.04 -7.43
N ASN A 62 15.71 2.28 -7.98
CA ASN A 62 17.02 2.80 -8.38
C ASN A 62 17.10 2.98 -9.88
N LYS A 63 16.38 2.14 -10.63
CA LYS A 63 16.35 2.14 -12.10
C LYS A 63 14.99 1.64 -12.59
N VAL A 64 14.52 2.25 -13.66
CA VAL A 64 13.39 1.78 -14.46
C VAL A 64 13.87 1.45 -15.86
N VAL A 65 13.14 0.59 -16.56
CA VAL A 65 13.42 0.31 -17.97
C VAL A 65 13.00 1.51 -18.82
N SER A 66 13.89 1.95 -19.69
CA SER A 66 13.69 3.03 -20.64
C SER A 66 13.85 2.51 -22.06
N GLY A 67 12.93 2.88 -22.96
CA GLY A 67 12.97 2.48 -24.36
C GLY A 67 13.48 3.61 -25.26
N PHE A 68 14.28 3.27 -26.27
CA PHE A 68 14.72 4.24 -27.29
C PHE A 68 13.87 4.10 -28.56
N PRO A 69 13.11 5.13 -28.97
CA PRO A 69 12.18 5.03 -30.10
C PRO A 69 12.85 4.64 -31.41
N ILE A 70 12.13 3.91 -32.27
CA ILE A 70 12.60 3.58 -33.62
C ILE A 70 12.75 4.85 -34.47
N GLY A 71 13.93 5.02 -35.08
CA GLY A 71 14.19 6.11 -36.02
C GLY A 71 14.80 7.37 -35.43
N GLN A 72 15.01 7.47 -34.11
CA GLN A 72 15.90 8.48 -33.54
C GLN A 72 17.36 8.08 -33.84
N LYS A 73 18.04 8.85 -34.69
CA LYS A 73 19.49 8.71 -34.88
C LYS A 73 20.17 9.10 -33.58
N SER A 74 21.01 8.21 -33.05
CA SER A 74 21.89 8.56 -31.93
C SER A 74 22.92 9.57 -32.43
N GLU A 75 22.72 10.85 -32.15
CA GLU A 75 23.83 11.77 -32.08
C GLU A 75 24.21 11.88 -30.61
N LEU A 76 25.47 11.56 -30.35
CA LEU A 76 26.16 11.65 -29.07
C LEU A 76 26.31 13.13 -28.62
N ASP A 77 25.27 13.95 -28.82
CA ASP A 77 25.33 15.41 -28.77
C ASP A 77 24.06 15.97 -28.09
N ASN A 78 24.11 15.98 -26.75
CA ASN A 78 23.53 17.03 -25.90
C ASN A 78 22.01 17.27 -25.90
N GLY A 79 21.21 16.26 -25.57
CA GLY A 79 19.84 16.50 -25.10
C GLY A 79 18.89 15.35 -25.37
N TYR A 80 18.98 14.30 -24.57
CA TYR A 80 17.99 13.24 -24.63
C TYR A 80 16.84 13.54 -23.65
N ASP A 81 15.73 14.05 -24.19
CA ASP A 81 14.37 13.86 -23.63
C ASP A 81 13.95 12.40 -23.85
N THR A 82 14.77 11.44 -23.42
CA THR A 82 14.48 10.00 -23.57
C THR A 82 13.49 9.59 -22.51
N VAL A 83 12.23 9.56 -22.93
CA VAL A 83 11.10 9.09 -22.15
C VAL A 83 11.33 7.61 -21.80
N PRO A 84 11.23 7.21 -20.54
CA PRO A 84 11.14 5.82 -20.10
C PRO A 84 10.11 5.03 -20.91
N PHE A 85 10.18 3.70 -20.83
CA PHE A 85 9.19 2.83 -21.46
C PHE A 85 7.86 2.97 -20.72
N ASP A 86 7.12 4.04 -21.04
CA ASP A 86 5.70 4.12 -20.79
C ASP A 86 5.09 3.01 -21.64
N LEU A 87 4.75 1.91 -20.98
CA LEU A 87 3.88 0.90 -21.56
C LEU A 87 2.61 1.61 -22.08
N TYR A 88 2.15 2.63 -21.34
CA TYR A 88 1.00 3.49 -21.63
C TYR A 88 0.84 4.60 -20.60
N THR A 89 0.22 5.69 -21.04
CA THR A 89 -0.26 6.77 -20.19
C THR A 89 -1.78 6.88 -20.39
N THR A 90 -2.54 6.79 -19.31
CA THR A 90 -4.00 7.00 -19.38
C THR A 90 -4.28 8.49 -19.63
N GLU A 91 -4.81 8.85 -20.79
CA GLU A 91 -5.24 10.23 -21.04
C GLU A 91 -6.68 10.42 -20.55
N SER A 92 -6.87 11.22 -19.49
CA SER A 92 -8.19 11.73 -19.13
C SER A 92 -8.10 13.17 -18.66
N GLN A 93 -8.91 14.04 -19.27
CA GLN A 93 -9.10 15.44 -18.87
C GLN A 93 -10.00 15.58 -17.63
N ASP A 94 -10.69 14.51 -17.24
CA ASP A 94 -11.61 14.48 -16.11
C ASP A 94 -11.02 13.69 -14.94
N THR A 95 -11.33 14.15 -13.73
CA THR A 95 -10.87 13.66 -12.43
C THR A 95 -11.45 12.27 -12.07
N GLU A 96 -11.42 11.31 -12.99
CA GLU A 96 -11.67 9.90 -12.65
C GLU A 96 -10.48 9.36 -11.84
N GLU A 97 -10.76 8.41 -10.94
CA GLU A 97 -9.68 7.61 -10.34
C GLU A 97 -8.90 6.96 -11.50
N ASP A 98 -7.59 7.18 -11.54
CA ASP A 98 -6.65 6.63 -12.53
C ASP A 98 -6.48 7.41 -13.84
N ALA A 99 -6.96 8.65 -13.88
CA ALA A 99 -6.59 9.64 -14.90
C ALA A 99 -5.10 10.03 -14.80
N ASN A 100 -4.35 9.94 -15.90
CA ASN A 100 -2.93 10.32 -16.00
C ASN A 100 -1.99 9.43 -15.18
N VAL A 101 -2.23 8.13 -15.27
CA VAL A 101 -1.37 7.07 -14.75
C VAL A 101 -0.47 6.57 -15.87
N SER A 102 0.83 6.65 -15.62
CA SER A 102 1.88 6.15 -16.47
C SER A 102 2.40 4.82 -15.94
N TYR A 103 2.50 3.83 -16.83
CA TYR A 103 2.88 2.47 -16.49
C TYR A 103 4.29 2.16 -17.00
N VAL A 104 5.22 1.83 -16.09
CA VAL A 104 6.63 1.53 -16.42
C VAL A 104 7.11 0.22 -15.82
N LEU A 105 8.19 -0.35 -16.34
CA LEU A 105 8.81 -1.55 -15.75
C LEU A 105 9.93 -1.16 -14.79
N ALA A 106 9.87 -1.70 -13.57
CA ALA A 106 10.92 -1.60 -12.56
C ALA A 106 11.55 -2.98 -12.33
N GLU A 107 12.89 -3.04 -12.22
CA GLU A 107 13.59 -4.29 -11.92
C GLU A 107 13.28 -4.75 -10.49
N VAL A 108 13.03 -6.05 -10.34
CA VAL A 108 12.79 -6.73 -9.07
C VAL A 108 14.01 -7.57 -8.72
N GLY A 109 14.40 -7.57 -7.44
CA GLY A 109 15.58 -8.31 -6.99
C GLY A 109 16.89 -7.58 -7.23
N GLN A 110 18.00 -8.31 -7.18
CA GLN A 110 19.32 -7.71 -7.37
C GLN A 110 19.52 -7.27 -8.82
N ARG A 111 20.29 -6.19 -9.01
CA ARG A 111 20.63 -5.68 -10.35
C ARG A 111 21.12 -6.79 -11.27
N GLY A 112 20.51 -6.89 -12.44
CA GLY A 112 20.76 -7.94 -13.43
C GLY A 112 19.95 -9.23 -13.18
N SER A 113 18.91 -9.18 -12.35
CA SER A 113 17.98 -10.32 -12.17
C SER A 113 17.25 -10.63 -13.47
N GLY A 114 16.98 -9.60 -14.28
CA GLY A 114 16.17 -9.70 -15.49
C GLY A 114 14.68 -9.88 -15.21
N GLU A 115 14.25 -9.73 -13.96
CA GLU A 115 12.85 -9.81 -13.52
C GLU A 115 12.27 -8.40 -13.33
N TYR A 116 11.04 -8.18 -13.77
CA TYR A 116 10.42 -6.85 -13.74
C TYR A 116 8.99 -6.86 -13.18
N ILE A 117 8.62 -5.78 -12.49
CA ILE A 117 7.25 -5.49 -12.11
C ILE A 117 6.77 -4.22 -12.81
N CYS A 118 5.51 -4.22 -13.22
CA CYS A 118 4.82 -3.01 -13.67
C CYS A 118 4.67 -2.02 -12.50
N LEU A 119 4.99 -0.75 -12.70
CA LEU A 119 4.80 0.34 -11.75
C LEU A 119 3.80 1.33 -12.34
N ALA A 120 2.71 1.58 -11.61
CA ALA A 120 1.68 2.54 -11.99
C ALA A 120 1.90 3.86 -11.24
N VAL A 121 2.29 4.91 -11.97
CA VAL A 121 2.65 6.23 -11.44
C VAL A 121 1.61 7.26 -11.87
N ASP A 122 0.86 7.79 -10.92
CA ASP A 122 -0.05 8.92 -11.15
C ASP A 122 0.76 10.23 -11.24
N GLU A 123 0.76 10.85 -12.42
CA GLU A 123 1.54 12.06 -12.74
C GLU A 123 1.23 13.21 -11.78
N PHE A 124 -0.03 13.38 -11.36
CA PHE A 124 -0.44 14.52 -10.55
C PHE A 124 -0.29 14.25 -9.05
N LYS A 125 -0.43 13.00 -8.61
CA LYS A 125 -0.22 12.64 -7.19
C LYS A 125 1.25 12.47 -6.85
N TYR A 126 2.05 11.96 -7.79
CA TYR A 126 3.46 11.67 -7.60
C TYR A 126 4.31 12.43 -8.61
N THR A 127 4.01 13.72 -8.80
CA THR A 127 4.66 14.59 -9.80
C THR A 127 6.17 14.58 -9.71
N ASP A 128 6.75 14.68 -8.51
CA ASP A 128 8.21 14.64 -8.35
C ASP A 128 8.80 13.31 -8.82
N LEU A 129 8.16 12.18 -8.48
CA LEU A 129 8.58 10.86 -8.94
C LEU A 129 8.37 10.69 -10.44
N TYR A 130 7.24 11.14 -10.96
CA TYR A 130 6.94 11.13 -12.38
C TYR A 130 8.03 11.89 -13.14
N TRP A 131 8.32 13.14 -12.79
CA TRP A 131 9.40 13.88 -13.44
C TRP A 131 10.78 13.29 -13.17
N HIS A 132 10.98 12.61 -12.04
CA HIS A 132 12.22 11.90 -11.77
C HIS A 132 12.43 10.69 -12.69
N ILE A 133 11.37 9.92 -12.92
CA ILE A 133 11.32 8.77 -13.81
C ILE A 133 11.42 9.25 -15.26
N PHE A 134 10.53 10.16 -15.68
CA PHE A 134 10.32 10.52 -17.09
C PHE A 134 11.02 11.79 -17.57
N GLY A 135 11.22 12.77 -16.69
CA GLY A 135 11.81 14.07 -17.07
C GLY A 135 13.34 14.10 -17.00
N GLY A 136 13.95 13.19 -16.23
CA GLY A 136 15.34 13.30 -15.81
C GLY A 136 15.57 14.55 -14.95
N ASP A 137 16.51 14.52 -14.01
CA ASP A 137 16.96 15.78 -13.39
C ASP A 137 17.66 16.63 -14.47
N MET A 138 16.91 17.51 -15.15
CA MET A 138 17.43 18.44 -16.15
C MET A 138 18.55 19.35 -15.60
N LYS A 139 18.76 19.39 -14.27
CA LYS A 139 19.78 20.20 -13.62
C LYS A 139 21.02 19.43 -13.18
N ASN A 140 20.94 18.12 -12.96
CA ASN A 140 22.11 17.30 -12.61
C ASN A 140 22.21 16.09 -13.54
N GLN A 141 23.14 16.20 -14.50
CA GLN A 141 23.53 15.17 -15.46
C GLN A 141 24.22 13.93 -14.83
N ALA A 142 23.90 13.59 -13.58
CA ALA A 142 24.33 12.35 -12.95
C ALA A 142 23.14 11.37 -12.97
N PHE A 143 23.15 10.48 -13.96
CA PHE A 143 22.24 9.33 -14.07
C PHE A 143 22.69 8.14 -13.19
N ASP A 144 23.90 8.21 -12.63
CA ASP A 144 24.39 7.24 -11.66
C ASP A 144 23.83 7.56 -10.27
N ASP A 145 23.10 6.60 -9.70
CA ASP A 145 22.72 6.51 -8.29
C ASP A 145 21.61 7.44 -7.77
N ARG A 146 20.51 7.58 -8.53
CA ARG A 146 19.29 8.22 -8.00
C ARG A 146 18.35 7.18 -7.40
N TYR A 147 18.24 7.18 -6.08
CA TYR A 147 17.36 6.34 -5.29
C TYR A 147 16.08 7.11 -5.00
N PHE A 148 14.92 6.53 -5.31
CA PHE A 148 13.64 7.08 -4.86
C PHE A 148 12.94 6.12 -3.90
N GLU A 149 12.71 6.58 -2.67
CA GLU A 149 11.90 5.83 -1.71
C GLU A 149 10.42 5.89 -2.11
N PHE A 150 9.82 4.72 -2.30
CA PHE A 150 8.41 4.59 -2.61
C PHE A 150 7.72 3.67 -1.62
N GLU A 151 6.41 3.84 -1.50
CA GLU A 151 5.50 2.93 -0.82
C GLU A 151 4.33 2.66 -1.76
N GLY A 152 3.89 1.39 -1.82
CA GLY A 152 2.84 0.99 -2.74
C GLY A 152 2.18 -0.32 -2.35
N VAL A 153 1.13 -0.65 -3.07
CA VAL A 153 0.42 -1.94 -2.96
C VAL A 153 0.44 -2.62 -4.32
N VAL A 154 0.73 -3.91 -4.30
CA VAL A 154 0.60 -4.75 -5.49
C VAL A 154 -0.89 -4.91 -5.78
N SER A 155 -1.31 -4.50 -6.97
CA SER A 155 -2.65 -4.69 -7.50
C SER A 155 -2.60 -5.55 -8.74
N THR A 156 -3.76 -6.15 -9.02
CA THR A 156 -3.91 -7.00 -10.17
C THR A 156 -5.33 -6.81 -10.72
N THR A 157 -5.43 -6.23 -11.91
CA THR A 157 -6.70 -6.09 -12.63
C THR A 157 -6.63 -6.81 -13.98
N ASP A 158 -7.78 -7.24 -14.50
CA ASP A 158 -7.84 -7.85 -15.84
C ASP A 158 -7.31 -6.90 -16.93
N PHE A 159 -7.49 -5.59 -16.73
CA PHE A 159 -6.90 -4.56 -17.56
C PHE A 159 -5.37 -4.60 -17.48
N GLU A 160 -4.78 -4.49 -16.29
CA GLU A 160 -3.32 -4.51 -16.09
C GLU A 160 -2.69 -5.78 -16.65
N LYS A 161 -3.26 -6.96 -16.41
CA LYS A 161 -2.75 -8.23 -16.93
C LYS A 161 -2.65 -8.22 -18.46
N LYS A 162 -3.77 -7.90 -19.11
CA LYS A 162 -3.83 -7.88 -20.57
C LYS A 162 -2.89 -6.82 -21.13
N PHE A 163 -2.90 -5.65 -20.51
CA PHE A 163 -2.09 -4.52 -20.88
C PHE A 163 -0.59 -4.82 -20.82
N ILE A 164 -0.10 -5.40 -19.72
CA ILE A 164 1.29 -5.82 -19.56
C ILE A 164 1.66 -6.82 -20.65
N SER A 165 0.84 -7.87 -20.85
CA SER A 165 1.09 -8.88 -21.88
C SER A 165 1.20 -8.24 -23.27
N ASP A 166 0.19 -7.46 -23.67
CA ASP A 166 0.11 -6.85 -25.00
C ASP A 166 1.31 -5.93 -25.25
N LYS A 167 1.69 -5.10 -24.27
CA LYS A 167 2.75 -4.10 -24.42
C LYS A 167 4.16 -4.65 -24.26
N VAL A 168 4.36 -5.65 -23.42
CA VAL A 168 5.65 -6.35 -23.32
C VAL A 168 5.88 -7.20 -24.56
N GLU A 169 4.87 -7.86 -25.14
CA GLU A 169 5.09 -8.65 -26.35
C GLU A 169 5.40 -7.80 -27.59
N SER A 170 4.88 -6.56 -27.64
CA SER A 170 5.01 -5.66 -28.80
C SER A 170 5.99 -4.51 -28.61
N TRP A 171 6.82 -4.50 -27.56
CA TRP A 171 7.71 -3.36 -27.26
C TRP A 171 8.66 -3.03 -28.43
N ASN A 172 9.06 -4.03 -29.21
CA ASN A 172 9.98 -3.89 -30.33
C ASN A 172 9.35 -3.24 -31.57
N GLU A 173 8.03 -3.03 -31.58
CA GLU A 173 7.33 -2.26 -32.61
C GLU A 173 7.51 -0.74 -32.37
N ASP A 174 7.64 -0.34 -31.10
CA ASP A 174 7.74 1.06 -30.69
C ASP A 174 9.20 1.48 -30.42
N TYR A 175 10.05 0.55 -29.98
CA TYR A 175 11.41 0.84 -29.50
C TYR A 175 12.49 -0.02 -30.18
N SER A 176 13.65 0.59 -30.46
CA SER A 176 14.80 -0.09 -31.08
C SER A 176 15.60 -0.94 -30.09
N TYR A 177 15.71 -0.48 -28.85
CA TYR A 177 16.38 -1.18 -27.76
C TYR A 177 15.91 -0.63 -26.42
N LEU A 178 16.08 -1.44 -25.38
CA LEU A 178 15.72 -1.13 -24.01
C LEU A 178 16.99 -0.90 -23.19
N VAL A 179 16.91 -0.03 -22.18
CA VAL A 179 18.02 0.34 -21.31
C VAL A 179 17.53 0.36 -19.86
N LEU A 180 18.35 -0.14 -18.96
CA LEU A 180 18.15 -0.03 -17.51
C LEU A 180 19.26 0.87 -16.93
N GLY A 181 18.95 2.15 -16.77
CA GLY A 181 19.94 3.17 -16.43
C GLY A 181 20.97 3.39 -17.55
N HIS A 182 22.15 2.78 -17.44
CA HIS A 182 23.24 2.89 -18.43
C HIS A 182 23.50 1.59 -19.19
N ASP A 183 22.90 0.48 -18.75
CA ASP A 183 23.12 -0.83 -19.36
C ASP A 183 21.99 -1.12 -20.35
N VAL A 184 22.33 -1.67 -21.52
CA VAL A 184 21.31 -2.21 -22.43
C VAL A 184 20.60 -3.33 -21.67
N ALA A 185 19.31 -3.13 -21.39
CA ALA A 185 18.47 -4.21 -20.92
C ALA A 185 18.42 -5.22 -22.07
N GLY A 186 18.61 -6.51 -21.76
CA GLY A 186 18.43 -7.56 -22.76
C GLY A 186 17.00 -7.57 -23.33
N SER A 187 16.64 -8.62 -24.07
CA SER A 187 15.23 -8.82 -24.42
C SER A 187 14.39 -8.92 -23.13
N VAL A 188 13.48 -7.98 -22.92
CA VAL A 188 12.41 -8.13 -21.92
C VAL A 188 11.41 -9.12 -22.51
N ASP A 189 11.25 -10.26 -21.84
CA ASP A 189 10.32 -11.32 -22.17
C ASP A 189 9.12 -11.25 -21.22
N ALA A 190 7.92 -11.52 -21.72
CA ALA A 190 6.70 -11.54 -20.93
C ALA A 190 6.79 -12.52 -19.75
N ASP A 191 7.53 -13.63 -19.89
CA ASP A 191 7.76 -14.62 -18.83
C ASP A 191 8.58 -14.06 -17.65
N HIS A 192 9.30 -12.95 -17.83
CA HIS A 192 10.07 -12.28 -16.78
C HIS A 192 9.42 -11.00 -16.25
N VAL A 193 8.16 -10.74 -16.63
CA VAL A 193 7.40 -9.59 -16.13
C VAL A 193 6.23 -10.10 -15.27
N SER A 194 6.06 -9.51 -14.09
CA SER A 194 4.91 -9.78 -13.22
C SER A 194 3.61 -9.43 -13.95
N ASP A 195 2.58 -10.26 -13.78
CA ASP A 195 1.21 -9.96 -14.21
C ASP A 195 0.47 -8.97 -13.28
N CYS A 196 1.18 -8.44 -12.28
CA CYS A 196 0.70 -7.49 -11.30
C CYS A 196 1.40 -6.13 -11.49
N CYS A 197 0.72 -5.05 -11.10
CA CYS A 197 1.31 -3.72 -11.02
C CYS A 197 1.48 -3.30 -9.56
N LEU A 198 2.53 -2.54 -9.28
CA LEU A 198 2.76 -1.84 -8.04
C LEU A 198 2.14 -0.44 -8.17
N ARG A 199 1.10 -0.17 -7.39
CA ARG A 199 0.45 1.15 -7.34
C ARG A 199 0.98 1.93 -6.16
N LEU A 200 1.46 3.13 -6.44
CA LEU A 200 2.06 3.99 -5.42
C LEU A 200 1.02 4.58 -4.47
N GLY A 201 1.35 4.61 -3.18
CA GLY A 201 0.50 5.10 -2.08
C GLY A 201 1.13 6.24 -1.29
N ASP A 202 0.31 7.25 -0.94
CA ASP A 202 0.71 8.38 -0.09
C ASP A 202 0.73 7.97 1.40
N MET A 203 1.91 7.93 2.01
CA MET A 203 2.09 7.57 3.41
C MET A 203 1.73 8.63 4.43
N SER A 204 1.52 9.88 4.02
CA SER A 204 0.98 10.90 4.94
C SER A 204 -0.45 10.54 5.37
N LYS A 205 -1.13 9.68 4.60
CA LYS A 205 -2.48 9.17 4.87
C LYS A 205 -2.50 7.85 5.63
N LYS A 206 -1.40 7.44 6.30
CA LYS A 206 -1.38 6.29 7.22
C LYS A 206 -2.54 6.40 8.22
N GLN A 207 -3.65 5.74 7.89
CA GLN A 207 -4.77 5.65 8.80
C GLN A 207 -4.35 4.67 9.87
N TYR A 208 -4.17 5.18 11.09
CA TYR A 208 -3.94 4.36 12.26
C TYR A 208 -5.24 3.62 12.59
N TYR A 209 -5.59 2.62 11.79
CA TYR A 209 -6.87 1.91 11.90
C TYR A 209 -7.08 1.30 13.29
N TRP A 210 -5.98 0.96 13.98
CA TRP A 210 -6.02 0.52 15.37
C TRP A 210 -6.55 1.61 16.34
N LEU A 211 -6.44 2.91 16.03
CA LEU A 211 -7.04 3.98 16.84
C LEU A 211 -8.57 3.94 16.82
N PHE A 212 -9.20 3.37 15.78
CA PHE A 212 -10.66 3.16 15.77
C PHE A 212 -11.11 2.15 16.84
N SER A 213 -10.20 1.37 17.43
CA SER A 213 -10.50 0.51 18.58
C SER A 213 -10.63 1.28 19.90
N VAL A 214 -10.09 2.49 20.00
CA VAL A 214 -10.02 3.24 21.26
C VAL A 214 -11.42 3.63 21.77
N PRO A 215 -12.33 4.25 20.96
CA PRO A 215 -13.67 4.58 21.42
C PRO A 215 -14.49 3.38 21.95
N PRO A 216 -14.58 2.22 21.25
CA PRO A 216 -15.33 1.08 21.75
C PRO A 216 -14.70 0.42 22.98
N LEU A 217 -13.36 0.38 23.08
CA LEU A 217 -12.69 -0.13 24.28
C LEU A 217 -12.99 0.75 25.51
N VAL A 218 -12.90 2.08 25.37
CA VAL A 218 -13.21 3.02 26.44
C VAL A 218 -14.68 2.93 26.84
N ALA A 219 -15.60 2.90 25.87
CA ALA A 219 -17.03 2.74 26.13
C ALA A 219 -17.34 1.41 26.84
N GLY A 220 -16.68 0.33 26.42
CA GLY A 220 -16.80 -0.99 27.03
C GLY A 220 -16.41 -0.98 28.52
N VAL A 221 -15.23 -0.42 28.84
CA VAL A 221 -14.76 -0.28 30.24
C VAL A 221 -15.73 0.58 31.06
N LEU A 222 -16.15 1.73 30.54
CA LEU A 222 -17.07 2.64 31.23
C LEU A 222 -18.42 1.99 31.54
N LEU A 223 -19.01 1.29 30.57
CA LEU A 223 -20.29 0.59 30.75
C LEU A 223 -20.19 -0.54 31.77
N THR A 224 -19.08 -1.28 31.80
CA THR A 224 -18.85 -2.32 32.80
C THR A 224 -18.70 -1.73 34.21
N VAL A 225 -17.94 -0.63 34.37
CA VAL A 225 -17.78 0.05 35.67
C VAL A 225 -19.09 0.65 36.17
N LEU A 226 -19.87 1.29 35.29
CA LEU A 226 -21.19 1.82 35.62
C LEU A 226 -22.19 0.71 35.96
N GLY A 227 -22.09 -0.43 35.27
CA GLY A 227 -22.84 -1.64 35.60
C GLY A 227 -22.63 -2.07 37.05
N PHE A 228 -21.38 -2.12 37.52
CA PHE A 228 -21.09 -2.46 38.92
C PHE A 228 -21.67 -1.47 39.91
N ARG A 229 -21.52 -0.16 39.67
CA ARG A 229 -22.07 0.88 40.55
C ARG A 229 -23.61 0.80 40.63
N SER A 230 -24.27 0.52 39.51
CA SER A 230 -25.73 0.36 39.48
C SER A 230 -26.21 -0.83 40.30
N SER A 231 -25.50 -1.97 40.22
CA SER A 231 -25.85 -3.18 40.94
C SER A 231 -25.61 -3.06 42.45
N ASP A 232 -24.55 -2.37 42.87
CA ASP A 232 -24.27 -2.13 44.30
C ASP A 232 -25.36 -1.22 44.92
N ALA A 233 -25.81 -0.19 44.20
CA ALA A 233 -26.92 0.69 44.65
C ALA A 233 -28.28 -0.04 44.71
N GLU A 234 -28.56 -0.93 43.76
CA GLU A 234 -29.77 -1.75 43.78
C GLU A 234 -29.77 -2.75 44.95
N GLU A 235 -28.61 -3.31 45.30
CA GLU A 235 -28.49 -4.21 46.45
C GLU A 235 -28.71 -3.49 47.79
N GLU A 236 -28.21 -2.26 47.97
CA GLU A 236 -28.44 -1.45 49.17
C GLU A 236 -29.92 -1.09 49.37
N THR A 237 -30.60 -0.67 48.31
CA THR A 237 -32.04 -0.32 48.37
C THR A 237 -32.91 -1.54 48.69
N VAL A 238 -32.59 -2.73 48.16
CA VAL A 238 -33.29 -3.98 48.49
C VAL A 238 -33.04 -4.38 49.95
N LYS A 239 -31.82 -4.22 50.48
CA LYS A 239 -31.51 -4.47 51.90
C LYS A 239 -32.25 -3.49 52.82
N ALA A 240 -32.31 -2.21 52.47
CA ALA A 240 -33.03 -1.18 53.24
C ALA A 240 -34.54 -1.49 53.33
N ARG A 241 -35.18 -1.85 52.20
CA ARG A 241 -36.60 -2.25 52.17
C ARG A 241 -36.91 -3.51 52.98
N LYS A 242 -35.97 -4.46 53.06
CA LYS A 242 -36.14 -5.66 53.91
C LYS A 242 -36.01 -5.36 55.40
N LYS A 243 -35.20 -4.38 55.79
CA LYS A 243 -35.06 -3.95 57.20
C LYS A 243 -36.28 -3.18 57.70
N SER A 244 -36.96 -2.40 56.85
CA SER A 244 -38.15 -1.62 57.28
C SER A 244 -39.45 -2.43 57.37
N LYS A 245 -39.44 -3.69 56.92
CA LYS A 245 -40.58 -4.63 56.98
C LYS A 245 -40.47 -5.63 58.14
N LYS A 246 -39.45 -5.52 58.98
CA LYS A 246 -39.30 -6.23 60.25
C LYS A 246 -39.52 -5.25 61.39
#